data_AF-A0A961F907-F1
#
_entry.id   AF-A0A961F907-F1
#
_cell.length_a   1.000
_cell.length_b   1.000
_cell.length_c   1.000
_cell.angle_alpha   90.00
_cell.angle_beta   90.00
_cell.angle_gamma   90.00
#
_symmetry.space_group_name_H-M   'P 1'
#
loop_
_entity.id
_entity.type
_entity.pdbx_description
1 polymer ?
#
loop_
_entity_poly.entity_id
_entity_poly.type
_entity_poly.pdbx_seq_one_letter_code
_entity_poly.pdbx_strand_id
1 'polypeptide(L)'
;MDVAGTIAYLPLTATALGAAAGYLVGRLLPGRWIWALPAALTVVSIALLVRLAAIQPGNEEAAFGPFVWLTGGVFPALFAVIMGTYLGRALRNRAESR
;
A
#
# COMPACT_ATOMS: atom_id res chain seq x y z
N MET A 1 -2.03 16.47 -16.12
CA MET A 1 -2.01 16.53 -14.63
C MET A 1 -0.69 17.14 -14.23
N ASP A 2 -0.72 18.16 -13.37
CA ASP A 2 0.49 18.81 -12.88
C ASP A 2 1.32 17.82 -12.04
N VAL A 3 2.64 17.77 -12.26
CA VAL A 3 3.56 16.84 -11.57
C VAL A 3 3.49 17.05 -10.06
N ALA A 4 3.34 18.31 -9.63
CA ALA A 4 3.14 18.67 -8.23
C ALA A 4 1.87 18.05 -7.64
N GLY A 5 0.78 18.03 -8.41
CA GLY A 5 -0.48 17.40 -8.00
C GLY A 5 -0.36 15.89 -7.83
N THR A 6 0.31 15.20 -8.76
CA THR A 6 0.53 13.75 -8.64
C THR A 6 1.35 13.41 -7.40
N ILE A 7 2.42 14.15 -7.10
CA ILE A 7 3.26 13.91 -5.93
C ILE A 7 2.50 14.18 -4.62
N ALA A 8 1.66 15.21 -4.57
CA ALA A 8 0.91 15.58 -3.37
C ALA A 8 -0.29 14.64 -3.11
N TYR A 9 -1.04 14.25 -4.14
CA TYR A 9 -2.29 13.51 -3.97
C TYR A 9 -2.11 11.99 -4.00
N LEU A 10 -1.06 11.47 -4.63
CA LEU A 10 -0.79 10.03 -4.67
C LEU A 10 -0.67 9.41 -3.25
N PRO A 11 0.14 9.95 -2.30
CA PRO A 11 0.23 9.39 -0.95
C PRO A 11 -1.09 9.43 -0.20
N LEU A 12 -1.88 10.51 -0.37
CA LEU A 12 -3.18 10.63 0.29
C LEU A 12 -4.18 9.60 -0.26
N THR A 13 -4.27 9.48 -1.58
CA THR A 13 -5.18 8.52 -2.23
C THR A 13 -4.76 7.08 -1.95
N ALA A 14 -3.47 6.77 -2.01
CA ALA A 14 -2.94 5.46 -1.67
C ALA A 14 -3.21 5.08 -0.20
N THR A 15 -3.04 6.03 0.72
CA THR A 15 -3.38 5.84 2.15
C THR A 15 -4.87 5.56 2.32
N ALA A 16 -5.74 6.36 1.71
CA ALA A 16 -7.18 6.20 1.83
C ALA A 16 -7.66 4.85 1.28
N LEU A 17 -7.19 4.48 0.08
CA LEU A 17 -7.51 3.20 -0.54
C LEU A 17 -6.93 2.03 0.26
N GLY A 18 -5.71 2.15 0.76
CA GLY A 18 -5.09 1.14 1.61
C GLY A 18 -5.87 0.93 2.90
N ALA A 19 -6.26 2.00 3.59
CA ALA A 19 -7.08 1.91 4.80
C ALA A 19 -8.43 1.24 4.54
N ALA A 20 -9.12 1.62 3.47
CA ALA A 20 -10.41 1.03 3.08
C ALA A 20 -10.26 -0.47 2.73
N ALA A 21 -9.27 -0.81 1.91
CA ALA A 21 -9.01 -2.20 1.52
C ALA A 21 -8.62 -3.06 2.74
N GLY A 22 -7.73 -2.55 3.60
CA GLY A 22 -7.36 -3.20 4.85
C GLY A 22 -8.56 -3.42 5.76
N TYR A 23 -9.40 -2.39 5.94
CA TYR A 23 -10.63 -2.51 6.72
C TYR A 23 -11.53 -3.63 6.19
N LEU A 24 -11.78 -3.68 4.88
CA LEU A 24 -12.60 -4.73 4.26
C LEU A 24 -11.96 -6.12 4.44
N VAL A 25 -10.65 -6.25 4.22
CA VAL A 25 -9.90 -7.49 4.43
C VAL A 25 -10.03 -7.97 5.88
N GLY A 26 -9.76 -7.10 6.86
CA GLY A 26 -9.86 -7.46 8.28
C GLY A 26 -11.29 -7.76 8.73
N ARG A 27 -12.30 -7.13 8.12
CA ARG A 27 -13.71 -7.34 8.45
C ARG A 27 -14.27 -8.63 7.85
N LEU A 28 -13.88 -8.97 6.62
CA LEU A 28 -14.52 -10.01 5.80
C LEU A 28 -13.72 -11.31 5.72
N LEU A 29 -12.38 -11.24 5.66
CA LEU A 29 -11.55 -12.43 5.46
C LEU A 29 -11.18 -13.09 6.79
N PRO A 30 -11.30 -14.42 6.91
CA PRO A 30 -10.83 -15.15 8.08
C PRO A 30 -9.37 -15.65 7.93
N GLY A 31 -8.71 -15.85 9.07
CA GLY A 31 -7.46 -16.61 9.17
C GLY A 31 -6.30 -16.03 8.36
N ARG A 32 -5.57 -16.90 7.65
CA ARG A 32 -4.32 -16.56 6.95
C ARG A 32 -4.50 -15.59 5.77
N TRP A 33 -5.70 -15.50 5.20
CA TRP A 33 -5.99 -14.66 4.03
C TRP A 33 -5.92 -13.16 4.33
N ILE A 34 -5.98 -12.79 5.60
CA ILE A 34 -5.81 -11.41 6.07
C ILE A 34 -4.45 -10.83 5.64
N TRP A 35 -3.43 -11.68 5.51
CA TRP A 35 -2.08 -11.27 5.13
C TRP A 35 -1.82 -11.27 3.63
N ALA A 36 -2.78 -11.73 2.80
CA ALA A 36 -2.60 -11.81 1.36
C ALA A 36 -2.38 -10.43 0.71
N LEU A 37 -3.16 -9.43 1.13
CA LEU A 37 -3.05 -8.08 0.59
C LEU A 37 -1.73 -7.38 1.00
N PRO A 38 -1.31 -7.38 2.29
CA PRO A 38 0.03 -6.93 2.67
C PRO A 38 1.14 -7.66 1.92
N ALA A 39 1.05 -8.99 1.78
CA ALA A 39 2.05 -9.78 1.07
C ALA A 39 2.15 -9.37 -0.40
N ALA A 40 1.02 -9.15 -1.09
CA ALA A 40 1.01 -8.68 -2.47
C ALA A 40 1.67 -7.31 -2.61
N LEU A 41 1.36 -6.35 -1.73
CA LEU A 41 1.98 -5.02 -1.73
C LEU A 41 3.49 -5.10 -1.44
N THR A 42 3.93 -6.02 -0.58
CA THR A 42 5.36 -6.29 -0.35
C THR A 42 6.04 -6.80 -1.62
N VAL A 43 5.44 -7.74 -2.35
CA VAL A 43 5.99 -8.23 -3.62
C VAL A 43 6.12 -7.09 -4.64
N VAL A 44 5.10 -6.23 -4.75
CA VAL A 44 5.17 -5.04 -5.63
C VAL A 44 6.29 -4.08 -5.18
N SER A 45 6.45 -3.87 -3.88
CA SER A 45 7.53 -3.04 -3.32
C SER A 45 8.91 -3.58 -3.74
N ILE A 46 9.11 -4.90 -3.61
CA ILE A 46 10.35 -5.56 -3.99
C ILE A 46 10.60 -5.41 -5.49
N ALA A 47 9.58 -5.60 -6.33
CA ALA A 47 9.71 -5.43 -7.78
C ALA A 47 10.14 -4.00 -8.16
N LEU A 48 9.58 -2.98 -7.50
CA LEU A 48 9.99 -1.58 -7.69
C LEU A 48 11.42 -1.31 -7.20
N LEU A 49 11.81 -1.89 -6.07
CA LEU A 49 13.17 -1.80 -5.55
C LEU A 49 14.19 -2.44 -6.50
N VAL A 50 13.90 -3.63 -7.02
CA VAL A 50 14.75 -4.30 -8.03
C VAL A 50 14.86 -3.43 -9.28
N ARG A 51 13.75 -2.84 -9.73
CA ARG A 51 13.76 -1.93 -10.88
C ARG A 51 14.60 -0.69 -10.62
N LEU A 52 14.52 -0.09 -9.44
CA LEU A 52 15.36 1.05 -9.04
C LEU A 52 16.85 0.67 -9.00
N ALA A 53 17.18 -0.49 -8.42
CA ALA A 53 18.55 -0.97 -8.31
C ALA A 53 19.19 -1.30 -9.67
N ALA A 54 18.39 -1.61 -10.69
CA ALA A 54 18.86 -1.89 -12.05
C ALA A 54 19.14 -0.63 -12.89
N ILE A 55 18.80 0.56 -12.40
CA ILE A 55 19.01 1.81 -13.14
C ILE A 55 20.46 2.25 -13.02
N GLN A 56 21.09 2.49 -14.17
CA GLN A 56 22.48 2.93 -14.22
C GLN A 56 22.62 4.43 -13.90
N PRO A 57 23.77 4.86 -13.36
CA PRO A 57 24.09 6.28 -13.19
C PRO A 57 23.98 7.06 -14.51
N GLY A 58 23.45 8.28 -14.48
CA GLY A 58 23.22 9.11 -15.67
C GLY A 58 21.85 8.89 -16.34
N ASN A 59 20.96 8.10 -15.73
CA ASN A 59 19.58 7.90 -16.18
C ASN A 59 18.58 8.13 -15.01
N GLU A 60 18.72 9.25 -14.32
CA GLU A 60 17.94 9.59 -13.12
C GLU A 60 16.45 9.76 -13.43
N GLU A 61 16.10 10.20 -14.65
CA GLU A 61 14.70 10.35 -15.07
C GLU A 61 13.95 9.01 -15.04
N ALA A 62 14.62 7.91 -15.44
CA ALA A 62 14.04 6.57 -15.36
C ALA A 62 13.78 6.10 -13.92
N ALA A 63 14.50 6.66 -12.94
CA ALA A 63 14.32 6.32 -11.52
C ALA A 63 13.12 7.03 -10.89
N PHE A 64 12.70 8.17 -11.46
CA PHE A 64 11.64 9.00 -10.91
C PHE A 64 10.31 8.24 -10.78
N GLY A 65 9.87 7.56 -11.84
CA GLY A 65 8.60 6.82 -11.86
C GLY A 65 8.52 5.73 -10.77
N PRO A 66 9.46 4.76 -10.75
CA PRO A 66 9.49 3.73 -9.72
C PRO A 66 9.62 4.29 -8.30
N PHE A 67 10.40 5.35 -8.10
CA PHE A 67 10.57 6.01 -6.80
C PHE A 67 9.26 6.66 -6.32
N VAL A 68 8.57 7.41 -7.18
CA VAL A 68 7.28 8.04 -6.86
C VAL A 68 6.22 6.99 -6.53
N TRP A 69 6.17 5.89 -7.29
CA TRP A 69 5.25 4.80 -6.99
C TRP A 69 5.55 4.10 -5.67
N LEU A 70 6.82 3.87 -5.36
CA LEU A 70 7.22 3.22 -4.12
C LEU A 70 6.88 4.09 -2.90
N THR A 71 7.28 5.36 -2.93
CA THR A 71 7.18 6.28 -1.80
C THR A 71 5.79 6.91 -1.65
N GLY A 72 5.16 7.26 -2.76
CA GLY A 72 3.83 7.88 -2.79
C GLY A 72 2.69 6.89 -2.94
N GLY A 73 2.92 5.69 -3.50
CA GLY A 73 1.87 4.70 -3.71
C GLY A 73 1.94 3.54 -2.73
N VAL A 74 2.98 2.72 -2.86
CA VAL A 74 3.00 1.39 -2.25
C VAL A 74 3.23 1.47 -0.74
N PHE A 75 4.18 2.27 -0.25
CA PHE A 75 4.43 2.38 1.19
C PHE A 75 3.25 2.98 1.97
N PRO A 76 2.63 4.09 1.54
CA PRO A 76 1.45 4.63 2.21
C PRO A 76 0.28 3.63 2.21
N ALA A 77 0.04 2.97 1.08
CA ALA A 77 -0.98 1.93 0.98
C ALA A 77 -0.69 0.76 1.93
N LEU A 78 0.55 0.26 1.97
CA LEU A 78 0.94 -0.89 2.80
C LEU A 78 0.77 -0.57 4.29
N PHE A 79 1.21 0.61 4.74
CA PHE A 79 1.00 1.06 6.11
C PHE A 79 -0.49 1.15 6.46
N ALA A 80 -1.28 1.79 5.58
CA ALA A 80 -2.70 1.97 5.79
C ALA A 80 -3.50 0.66 5.75
N VAL A 81 -3.13 -0.28 4.87
CA VAL A 81 -3.74 -1.62 4.81
C VAL A 81 -3.55 -2.36 6.14
N ILE A 82 -2.34 -2.34 6.69
CA ILE A 82 -2.07 -3.02 7.97
C ILE A 82 -2.94 -2.44 9.08
N MET A 83 -2.97 -1.10 9.21
CA MET A 83 -3.79 -0.43 10.22
C MET A 83 -5.29 -0.67 10.03
N GLY A 84 -5.79 -0.55 8.80
CA GLY A 84 -7.19 -0.83 8.45
C GLY A 84 -7.59 -2.26 8.75
N THR A 85 -6.69 -3.21 8.49
CA THR A 85 -6.89 -4.64 8.77
C THR A 85 -7.12 -4.91 10.26
N TYR A 86 -6.28 -4.32 11.13
CA TYR A 86 -6.48 -4.44 12.57
C TYR A 86 -7.80 -3.82 13.02
N LEU A 87 -8.17 -2.66 12.49
CA LEU A 87 -9.44 -2.00 12.79
C LEU A 87 -10.65 -2.86 12.39
N GLY A 88 -10.67 -3.36 11.14
CA GLY A 88 -11.75 -4.20 10.63
C GLY A 88 -11.92 -5.49 11.43
N ARG A 89 -10.80 -6.10 11.83
CA ARG A 89 -10.78 -7.32 12.64
C ARG A 89 -11.26 -7.07 14.06
N ALA A 90 -10.86 -5.97 14.69
CA ALA A 90 -11.34 -5.60 16.03
C ALA A 90 -12.87 -5.42 16.05
N LEU A 91 -13.42 -4.78 15.01
CA LEU A 91 -14.87 -4.56 14.89
C LEU A 91 -15.63 -5.85 14.60
N ARG A 92 -15.08 -6.75 13.77
CA ARG A 92 -15.63 -8.09 13.57
C ARG A 92 -15.77 -8.84 14.89
N ASN A 93 -14.68 -8.92 15.67
CA ASN A 93 -14.66 -9.65 16.92
C ASN A 93 -15.65 -9.08 17.94
N ARG A 94 -15.80 -7.75 17.99
CA ARG A 94 -16.81 -7.09 18.84
C ARG A 94 -18.24 -7.42 18.42
N ALA A 95 -18.51 -7.52 17.12
CA ALA A 95 -19.82 -7.88 16.61
C ALA A 95 -20.18 -9.35 16.89
N GLU A 96 -19.20 -10.26 16.88
CA GLU A 96 -19.37 -11.68 17.21
C GLU A 96 -19.48 -11.94 18.73
N SER A 97 -19.01 -11.01 19.57
CA SER A 97 -19.08 -11.10 21.04
C SER A 97 -20.40 -10.64 21.68
N ARG A 98 -21.34 -10.13 20.88
CA ARG A 98 -22.68 -9.71 21.30
C ARG A 98 -23.72 -10.72 20.85
#